data_AF-A0A6N7VEI9-F1
#
_entry.id   AF-A0A6N7VEI9-F1
#
_cell.length_a   1.000
_cell.length_b   1.000
_cell.length_c   1.000
_cell.angle_alpha   90.00
_cell.angle_beta   90.00
_cell.angle_gamma   90.00
#
_symmetry.space_group_name_H-M   'P 1'
#
loop_
_entity.id
_entity.type
_entity.pdbx_description
1 polymer ?
#
loop_
_entity_poly.entity_id
_entity_poly.type
_entity_poly.pdbx_seq_one_letter_code
_entity_poly.pdbx_strand_id
1 'polypeptide(L)'
;MNSMDIESKKFLGQPKSFVSIFNALLFDGHPVLKPEYLKDENSELVMNVSSKHVDIIKRYEDGTYLDLFVIESQSYVDPSMVARVMEYESVARMRYICQNLKKHVPMILTVALYVGESKWNAAKRLS
;
A
#
# COMPACT_ATOMS: atom_id res chain seq x y z
N MET A 1 20.35 -4.74 -1.23
CA MET A 1 18.93 -5.05 -1.47
C MET A 1 18.89 -6.41 -2.13
N ASN A 2 18.19 -7.40 -1.57
CA ASN A 2 18.18 -8.76 -2.14
C ASN A 2 17.56 -8.74 -3.56
N SER A 3 18.03 -9.58 -4.48
CA SER A 3 17.53 -9.62 -5.87
C SER A 3 16.01 -9.84 -5.95
N MET A 4 15.44 -10.60 -5.02
CA MET A 4 14.00 -10.82 -4.89
C MET A 4 13.21 -9.56 -4.55
N ASP A 5 13.79 -8.64 -3.77
CA ASP A 5 13.19 -7.34 -3.43
C ASP A 5 13.14 -6.43 -4.66
N ILE A 6 14.19 -6.47 -5.48
CA ILE A 6 14.29 -5.69 -6.72
C ILE A 6 13.24 -6.15 -7.74
N GLU A 7 13.14 -7.46 -7.99
CA GLU A 7 12.15 -8.00 -8.94
C GLU A 7 10.71 -7.80 -8.45
N SER A 8 10.46 -7.96 -7.15
CA SER A 8 9.14 -7.69 -6.56
C SER A 8 8.74 -6.23 -6.76
N LYS A 9 9.64 -5.28 -6.47
CA LYS A 9 9.37 -3.84 -6.70
C LYS A 9 9.16 -3.51 -8.16
N LYS A 10 9.93 -4.13 -9.06
CA LYS A 10 9.77 -3.94 -10.50
C LYS A 10 8.42 -4.47 -11.01
N PHE A 11 8.01 -5.64 -10.54
CA PHE A 11 6.71 -6.23 -10.86
C PHE A 11 5.57 -5.35 -10.33
N LEU A 12 5.60 -5.02 -9.04
CA LEU A 12 4.58 -4.22 -8.36
C LEU A 12 4.55 -2.75 -8.84
N GLY A 13 5.67 -2.25 -9.38
CA GLY A 13 5.73 -0.92 -9.99
C GLY A 13 4.86 -0.81 -11.25
N GLN A 14 4.63 -1.92 -11.96
CA GLN A 14 3.78 -1.95 -13.15
C GLN A 14 2.31 -1.74 -12.77
N PRO A 15 1.61 -0.73 -13.32
CA PRO A 15 0.24 -0.42 -12.94
C PRO A 15 -0.73 -1.61 -13.04
N LYS A 16 -0.59 -2.44 -14.09
CA LYS A 16 -1.43 -3.63 -14.30
C LYS A 16 -1.24 -4.69 -13.21
N SER A 17 0.01 -4.97 -12.86
CA SER A 17 0.37 -5.93 -11.81
C SER A 17 -0.01 -5.41 -10.43
N PHE A 18 0.08 -4.10 -10.22
CA PHE A 18 -0.35 -3.48 -8.97
C PHE A 18 -1.86 -3.62 -8.76
N VAL A 19 -2.69 -3.18 -9.72
CA VAL A 19 -4.16 -3.26 -9.56
C VAL A 19 -4.67 -4.70 -9.48
N SER A 20 -3.98 -5.66 -10.11
CA SER A 20 -4.43 -7.05 -10.10
C SER A 20 -4.40 -7.66 -8.70
N ILE A 21 -3.46 -7.26 -7.84
CA ILE A 21 -3.39 -7.70 -6.43
C ILE A 21 -4.63 -7.22 -5.68
N PHE A 22 -4.98 -5.94 -5.80
CA PHE A 22 -6.14 -5.38 -5.12
C PHE A 22 -7.45 -5.92 -5.70
N ASN A 23 -7.54 -6.13 -7.01
CA ASN A 23 -8.69 -6.79 -7.63
C ASN A 23 -8.87 -8.22 -7.13
N ALA A 24 -7.79 -8.97 -6.98
CA ALA A 24 -7.84 -10.32 -6.40
C ALA A 24 -8.29 -10.30 -4.93
N LEU A 25 -7.83 -9.34 -4.13
CA LEU A 25 -8.12 -9.27 -2.69
C LEU A 25 -9.51 -8.69 -2.36
N LEU A 26 -9.99 -7.72 -3.13
CA LEU A 26 -11.21 -6.96 -2.80
C LEU A 26 -12.42 -7.33 -3.67
N PHE A 27 -12.17 -7.85 -4.87
CA PHE A 27 -13.20 -8.00 -5.91
C PHE A 27 -13.17 -9.40 -6.54
N ASP A 28 -12.69 -10.41 -5.83
CA ASP A 28 -12.63 -11.81 -6.29
C ASP A 28 -11.94 -12.00 -7.66
N GLY A 29 -11.01 -11.11 -7.98
CA GLY A 29 -10.27 -11.12 -9.26
C GLY A 29 -10.98 -10.40 -10.41
N HIS A 30 -12.18 -9.85 -10.19
CA HIS A 30 -12.85 -9.04 -11.20
C HIS A 30 -12.07 -7.73 -11.46
N PRO A 31 -11.96 -7.26 -12.72
CA PRO A 31 -11.17 -6.10 -13.10
C PRO A 31 -11.91 -4.78 -12.80
N VAL A 32 -12.23 -4.54 -11.53
CA VAL A 32 -12.94 -3.35 -11.05
C VAL A 32 -12.00 -2.14 -11.01
N LEU A 33 -10.84 -2.30 -10.37
CA LEU A 33 -9.78 -1.29 -10.38
C LEU A 33 -9.04 -1.32 -11.71
N LYS A 34 -8.87 -0.14 -12.32
CA LYS A 34 -8.26 -0.01 -13.64
C LYS A 34 -6.92 0.71 -13.57
N PRO A 35 -5.90 0.21 -14.26
CA PRO A 35 -4.54 0.75 -14.16
C PRO A 35 -4.42 2.20 -14.64
N GLU A 36 -5.30 2.67 -15.54
CA GLU A 36 -5.31 4.05 -16.06
C GLU A 36 -5.60 5.13 -15.00
N TYR A 37 -6.25 4.75 -13.88
CA TYR A 37 -6.52 5.66 -12.78
C TYR A 37 -5.38 5.73 -11.76
N LEU A 38 -4.36 4.88 -11.89
CA LEU A 38 -3.19 4.95 -11.01
C LEU A 38 -2.28 6.12 -11.40
N LYS A 39 -1.89 6.90 -10.40
CA LYS A 39 -0.82 7.88 -10.48
C LYS A 39 0.30 7.45 -9.55
N ASP A 40 1.53 7.57 -10.04
CA ASP A 40 2.70 7.41 -9.19
C ASP A 40 2.73 8.56 -8.18
N GLU A 41 2.75 8.22 -6.90
CA GLU A 41 2.77 9.20 -5.81
C GLU A 41 4.22 9.45 -5.40
N ASN A 42 4.89 10.37 -6.11
CA ASN A 42 6.28 10.78 -5.81
C ASN A 42 6.37 11.90 -4.75
N SER A 43 5.29 12.18 -4.01
CA SER A 43 5.23 13.35 -3.15
C SER A 43 6.01 13.16 -1.84
N GLU A 44 6.71 14.21 -1.39
CA GLU A 44 7.35 14.30 -0.06
C GLU A 44 6.39 13.95 1.09
N LEU A 45 5.08 14.15 0.87
CA LEU A 45 3.98 13.73 1.74
C LEU A 45 4.06 12.26 2.12
N VAL A 46 4.42 11.40 1.17
CA VAL A 46 4.58 9.96 1.35
C VAL A 46 6.01 9.59 1.71
N MET A 47 7.02 10.23 1.12
CA MET A 47 8.43 9.88 1.38
C MET A 47 8.88 10.11 2.83
N ASN A 48 8.24 11.02 3.56
CA ASN A 48 8.50 11.24 5.00
C ASN A 48 7.60 10.37 5.92
N VAL A 49 6.70 9.56 5.35
CA VAL A 49 5.96 8.48 6.04
C VAL A 49 6.53 7.11 5.66
N SER A 50 7.14 7.00 4.49
CA SER A 50 7.80 5.79 4.02
C SER A 50 8.97 5.50 4.96
N SER A 51 8.71 4.62 5.91
CA SER A 51 9.77 3.93 6.61
C SER A 51 10.54 3.02 5.65
N LYS A 52 11.58 2.38 6.16
CA LYS A 52 12.29 1.30 5.46
C LYS A 52 11.39 0.14 4.97
N HIS A 53 10.14 0.07 5.40
CA HIS A 53 9.24 -1.07 5.17
C HIS A 53 8.17 -0.81 4.10
N VAL A 54 7.92 0.45 3.73
CA VAL A 54 6.93 0.76 2.68
C VAL A 54 7.61 0.74 1.33
N ASP A 55 7.16 -0.11 0.42
CA ASP A 55 7.81 -0.29 -0.87
C ASP A 55 7.17 0.54 -1.97
N ILE A 56 5.84 0.52 -2.08
CA ILE A 56 5.13 1.15 -3.20
C ILE A 56 3.85 1.80 -2.70
N ILE A 57 3.66 3.05 -3.10
CA ILE A 57 2.42 3.80 -2.89
C ILE A 57 1.96 4.33 -4.24
N LYS A 58 0.67 4.16 -4.51
CA LYS A 58 0.03 4.73 -5.69
C LYS A 58 -1.27 5.40 -5.31
N ARG A 59 -1.50 6.57 -5.90
CA ARG A 59 -2.78 7.27 -5.80
C ARG A 59 -3.73 6.73 -6.85
N TYR A 60 -5.00 6.66 -6.51
CA TYR A 60 -6.06 6.25 -7.42
C TYR A 60 -7.05 7.40 -7.65
N GLU A 61 -7.23 7.78 -8.91
CA GLU A 61 -7.98 8.97 -9.30
C GLU A 61 -9.17 8.61 -10.19
N ASP A 62 -10.11 7.81 -9.67
CA ASP A 62 -11.37 7.48 -10.34
C ASP A 62 -12.57 8.33 -9.84
N GLY A 63 -12.33 9.21 -8.87
CA GLY A 63 -13.36 10.04 -8.24
C GLY A 63 -14.10 9.37 -7.08
N THR A 64 -13.69 8.16 -6.67
CA THR A 64 -14.21 7.48 -5.48
C THR A 64 -13.49 7.91 -4.20
N TYR A 65 -13.83 7.28 -3.07
CA TYR A 65 -13.22 7.52 -1.76
C TYR A 65 -11.85 6.84 -1.57
N LEU A 66 -11.50 5.89 -2.44
CA LEU A 66 -10.28 5.09 -2.33
C LEU A 66 -9.13 5.83 -3.00
N ASP A 67 -8.43 6.63 -2.20
CA ASP A 67 -7.44 7.60 -2.70
C ASP A 67 -6.03 7.02 -2.78
N LEU A 68 -5.65 6.14 -1.85
CA LEU A 68 -4.29 5.64 -1.71
C LEU A 68 -4.25 4.13 -1.54
N PHE A 69 -3.42 3.49 -2.35
CA PHE A 69 -3.05 2.09 -2.24
C PHE A 69 -1.59 1.96 -1.85
N VAL A 70 -1.33 1.14 -0.83
CA VAL A 70 0.01 0.93 -0.27
C VAL A 70 0.32 -0.56 -0.29
N ILE A 71 1.54 -0.90 -0.71
CA ILE A 71 2.12 -2.24 -0.54
C ILE A 71 3.36 -2.13 0.35
N GLU A 72 3.34 -2.87 1.44
CA GLU A 72 4.47 -3.10 2.34
C GLU A 72 4.93 -4.54 2.14
N SER A 73 6.10 -4.76 1.56
CA SER A 73 6.68 -6.11 1.43
C SER A 73 7.59 -6.39 2.61
N GLN A 74 7.50 -7.60 3.14
CA GLN A 74 8.35 -8.06 4.23
C GLN A 74 8.76 -9.51 4.04
N SER A 75 10.01 -9.80 4.39
CA SER A 75 10.59 -11.15 4.27
C SER A 75 10.57 -11.94 5.58
N TYR A 76 10.29 -11.27 6.69
CA TYR A 76 10.16 -11.87 8.02
C TYR A 76 8.82 -11.49 8.64
N VAL A 77 8.35 -12.33 9.55
CA VAL A 77 7.12 -12.05 10.30
C VAL A 77 7.45 -11.02 11.37
N ASP A 78 6.91 -9.83 11.23
CA ASP A 78 7.03 -8.77 12.22
C ASP A 78 5.73 -8.65 13.06
N PRO A 79 5.75 -9.00 14.35
CA PRO A 79 4.59 -8.86 15.23
C PRO A 79 4.07 -7.42 15.36
N SER A 80 4.93 -6.42 15.11
CA SER A 80 4.57 -5.00 15.18
C SER A 80 3.99 -4.44 13.88
N MET A 81 3.95 -5.23 12.79
CA MET A 81 3.51 -4.79 11.45
C MET A 81 2.17 -4.05 11.51
N VAL A 82 1.20 -4.59 12.24
CA VAL A 82 -0.15 -4.01 12.34
C VAL A 82 -0.12 -2.61 12.96
N ALA A 83 0.65 -2.40 14.03
CA ALA A 83 0.80 -1.10 14.67
C ALA A 83 1.57 -0.12 13.78
N ARG A 84 2.62 -0.61 13.11
CA ARG A 84 3.42 0.16 12.15
C ARG A 84 2.59 0.68 10.98
N VAL A 85 1.78 -0.19 10.35
CA VAL A 85 0.87 0.21 9.26
C VAL A 85 -0.11 1.27 9.74
N MET A 86 -0.69 1.09 10.93
CA MET A 86 -1.59 2.09 11.53
C MET A 86 -0.93 3.46 11.72
N GLU A 87 0.34 3.49 12.14
CA GLU A 87 1.11 4.73 12.27
C GLU A 87 1.24 5.45 10.92
N TYR A 88 1.63 4.72 9.86
CA TYR A 88 1.79 5.30 8.53
C TYR A 88 0.49 5.84 7.96
N GLU A 89 -0.58 5.07 8.04
CA GLU A 89 -1.88 5.52 7.56
C GLU A 89 -2.38 6.75 8.35
N SER A 90 -2.10 6.82 9.65
CA SER A 90 -2.46 7.96 10.49
C SER A 90 -1.71 9.23 10.08
N VAL A 91 -0.39 9.14 9.89
CA VAL A 91 0.42 10.29 9.46
C VAL A 91 0.05 10.74 8.05
N ALA A 92 -0.12 9.81 7.10
CA ALA A 92 -0.52 10.10 5.74
C ALA A 92 -1.90 10.81 5.70
N ARG A 93 -2.88 10.29 6.45
CA ARG A 93 -4.21 10.89 6.57
C ARG A 93 -4.16 12.28 7.18
N MET A 94 -3.39 12.47 8.27
CA MET A 94 -3.25 13.76 8.92
C MET A 94 -2.66 14.82 7.98
N ARG A 95 -1.64 14.46 7.20
CA ARG A 95 -1.06 15.38 6.21
C ARG A 95 -2.03 15.72 5.09
N TYR A 96 -2.76 14.74 4.57
CA TYR A 96 -3.79 14.98 3.54
C TYR A 96 -4.84 15.98 4.01
N ILE A 97 -5.28 15.85 5.27
CA ILE A 97 -6.24 16.78 5.90
C ILE A 97 -5.61 18.16 6.07
N CYS A 98 -4.42 18.26 6.67
CA CYS A 98 -3.77 19.54 6.93
C CYS A 98 -3.42 20.32 5.66
N GLN A 99 -3.16 19.63 4.55
CA GLN A 99 -2.87 20.26 3.26
C GLN A 99 -4.11 20.54 2.40
N ASN A 100 -5.33 20.23 2.88
CA ASN A 100 -6.58 20.45 2.14
C ASN A 100 -6.57 19.86 0.72
N LEU A 101 -5.88 18.74 0.49
CA LEU A 101 -5.71 18.16 -0.85
C LEU A 101 -7.02 17.61 -1.44
N LYS A 102 -7.99 17.27 -0.59
CA LYS A 102 -9.30 16.73 -0.95
C LYS A 102 -10.39 17.31 -0.06
N LYS A 103 -11.64 17.32 -0.56
CA LYS A 103 -12.83 17.69 0.21
C LYS A 103 -13.30 16.62 1.20
N HIS A 104 -12.64 15.46 1.22
CA HIS A 104 -12.97 14.32 2.07
C HIS A 104 -11.70 13.71 2.68
N VAL A 105 -11.89 12.91 3.73
CA VAL A 105 -10.80 12.17 4.38
C VAL A 105 -10.40 11.01 3.46
N PRO A 106 -9.12 10.88 3.06
CA PRO A 106 -8.72 9.83 2.14
C PRO A 106 -8.88 8.45 2.79
N MET A 107 -9.44 7.51 2.03
CA MET A 107 -9.34 6.10 2.36
C MET A 107 -7.99 5.60 1.86
N ILE A 108 -7.21 5.04 2.78
CA ILE A 108 -5.92 4.43 2.52
C ILE A 108 -6.11 2.93 2.72
N LEU A 109 -5.65 2.14 1.76
CA LEU A 109 -5.66 0.69 1.86
C LEU A 109 -4.23 0.16 1.75
N THR A 110 -3.75 -0.45 2.83
CA THR A 110 -2.44 -1.09 2.88
C THR A 110 -2.56 -2.61 2.77
N VAL A 111 -1.77 -3.19 1.88
CA VAL A 111 -1.56 -4.65 1.76
C VAL A 111 -0.15 -4.98 2.21
N ALA A 112 -0.04 -5.79 3.26
CA ALA A 112 1.22 -6.38 3.68
C ALA A 112 1.50 -7.65 2.87
N LEU A 113 2.48 -7.59 1.98
CA LEU A 113 2.93 -8.72 1.16
C LEU A 113 4.07 -9.46 1.87
N TYR A 114 3.82 -10.68 2.31
CA TYR A 114 4.81 -11.49 2.99
C TYR A 114 5.40 -12.56 2.07
N VAL A 115 6.72 -12.52 1.90
CA VAL A 115 7.49 -13.50 1.11
C VAL A 115 8.66 -13.98 1.98
N GLY A 116 8.40 -15.01 2.80
CA GLY A 116 9.40 -15.60 3.69
C GLY A 116 9.51 -17.12 3.54
N GLU A 117 10.45 -17.71 4.28
CA GLU A 117 10.78 -19.14 4.21
C GLU A 117 9.68 -20.06 4.77
N SER A 118 8.80 -19.53 5.62
CA SER A 118 7.72 -20.29 6.27
C SER A 118 6.39 -19.58 6.11
N LYS A 119 5.27 -20.24 6.42
CA LYS A 119 3.95 -19.61 6.38
C LYS A 119 3.79 -18.60 7.52
N TRP A 120 3.12 -17.48 7.26
CA TRP A 120 2.79 -16.50 8.29
C TRP A 120 1.90 -17.10 9.38
N ASN A 121 2.44 -17.22 10.60
CA ASN A 121 1.78 -17.80 11.78
C ASN A 121 1.49 -16.80 12.91
N ALA A 122 1.96 -15.55 12.84
CA ALA A 122 1.62 -14.50 13.82
C ALA A 122 0.25 -13.86 13.56
N ALA A 123 -0.21 -13.06 14.53
CA ALA A 123 -1.44 -12.28 14.42
C ALA A 123 -1.40 -11.31 13.23
N LYS A 124 -2.55 -11.16 12.56
CA LYS A 124 -2.72 -10.30 11.37
C LYS A 124 -3.68 -9.13 11.62
N ARG A 125 -4.18 -9.01 12.86
CA ARG A 125 -5.11 -7.99 13.33
C ARG A 125 -4.91 -7.78 14.83
N LEU A 126 -5.27 -6.60 15.34
CA LEU A 126 -5.42 -6.38 16.78
C LEU A 126 -6.67 -7.12 17.27
N SER A 127 -6.60 -7.68 18.48
CA SER A 127 -7.69 -8.37 19.17
C SER A 127 -8.52 -7.41 20.01
#